data_AF-A0A4Q4DAJ8-F1
#
_entry.id   AF-A0A4Q4DAJ8-F1
#
_cell.length_a   1.000
_cell.length_b   1.000
_cell.length_c   1.000
_cell.angle_alpha   90.00
_cell.angle_beta   90.00
_cell.angle_gamma   90.00
#
_symmetry.space_group_name_H-M   'P 1'
#
loop_
_entity.id
_entity.type
_entity.pdbx_description
1 polymer ?
#
loop_
_entity_poly.entity_id
_entity_poly.type
_entity_poly.pdbx_seq_one_letter_code
_entity_poly.pdbx_strand_id
1 'polypeptide(L)'
;MYRVHILSRPLSPYLRFELGWGYRKNMSGGEEFFILDTTTRPNPLPDVPDFWFFDSAATAVLSYDKAGAFLGSEVLGAERAPEFAAYRETALAGAEPFTDWWATYGE
;
A
#
# COMPACT_ATOMS: atom_id res chain seq x y z
N MET A 1 -10.41 -7.10 -2.91
CA MET A 1 -8.94 -7.07 -2.74
C MET A 1 -8.61 -5.92 -1.82
N TYR A 2 -7.74 -6.11 -0.82
CA TYR A 2 -7.35 -5.06 0.13
C TYR A 2 -5.97 -4.50 -0.22
N ARG A 3 -5.83 -3.19 -0.26
CA ARG A 3 -4.54 -2.51 -0.42
C ARG A 3 -4.35 -1.47 0.67
N VAL A 4 -3.23 -1.53 1.37
CA VAL A 4 -2.75 -0.44 2.22
C VAL A 4 -1.68 0.33 1.44
N HIS A 5 -1.86 1.65 1.31
CA HIS A 5 -0.84 2.54 0.76
C HIS A 5 -0.21 3.32 1.91
N ILE A 6 1.08 3.09 2.14
CA ILE A 6 1.87 3.87 3.09
C ILE A 6 2.38 5.11 2.35
N LEU A 7 2.02 6.29 2.82
CA LEU A 7 2.47 7.54 2.21
C LEU A 7 2.66 8.64 3.26
N SER A 8 3.27 9.73 2.83
CA SER A 8 3.38 10.97 3.60
C SER A 8 2.99 12.15 2.73
N ARG A 9 2.58 13.24 3.39
CA ARG A 9 2.21 14.50 2.75
C ARG A 9 3.38 15.49 2.79
N PRO A 10 3.46 16.45 1.85
CA PRO A 10 2.50 16.71 0.76
C PRO A 10 2.55 15.65 -0.35
N LEU A 11 1.39 15.35 -0.92
CA LEU A 11 1.28 14.41 -2.04
C LEU A 11 1.97 14.97 -3.30
N SER A 12 2.74 14.13 -3.98
CA SER A 12 3.28 14.45 -5.29
C SER A 12 2.14 14.59 -6.32
N PRO A 13 2.37 15.28 -7.46
CA PRO A 13 1.36 15.37 -8.52
C PRO A 13 0.89 13.99 -9.01
N TYR A 14 1.80 13.01 -9.07
CA TYR A 14 1.47 11.65 -9.44
C TYR A 14 0.59 10.97 -8.40
N LEU A 15 0.92 11.07 -7.10
CA LEU A 15 0.10 10.51 -6.03
C LEU A 15 -1.30 11.12 -6.01
N ARG A 16 -1.43 12.44 -6.24
CA ARG A 16 -2.74 13.10 -6.35
C ARG A 16 -3.57 12.52 -7.50
N PHE A 17 -2.94 12.29 -8.66
CA PHE A 17 -3.62 11.65 -9.79
C PHE A 17 -3.98 10.19 -9.50
N GLU A 18 -3.05 9.41 -8.97
CA GLU A 18 -3.25 7.99 -8.64
C GLU A 18 -4.41 7.80 -7.68
N LEU A 19 -4.44 8.57 -6.59
CA LEU A 19 -5.47 8.49 -5.57
C LEU A 19 -6.79 9.10 -6.07
N GLY A 20 -6.74 10.32 -6.61
CA GLY A 20 -7.91 11.08 -7.01
C GLY A 20 -8.66 10.51 -8.22
N TRP A 21 -7.99 9.79 -9.11
CA TRP A 21 -8.63 9.15 -10.27
C TRP A 21 -8.54 7.61 -10.20
N GLY A 22 -7.34 7.07 -9.98
CA GLY A 22 -7.10 5.63 -10.01
C GLY A 22 -7.85 4.87 -8.92
N TYR A 23 -7.71 5.28 -7.65
CA TYR A 23 -8.30 4.55 -6.52
C TYR A 23 -9.82 4.62 -6.59
N ARG A 24 -10.38 5.81 -6.83
CA ARG A 24 -11.82 6.00 -7.03
C ARG A 24 -12.38 5.13 -8.15
N LYS A 25 -11.64 4.98 -9.27
CA LYS A 25 -12.05 4.11 -10.37
C LYS A 25 -11.98 2.63 -9.98
N ASN A 26 -10.88 2.19 -9.38
CA ASN A 26 -10.67 0.78 -9.03
C ASN A 26 -11.62 0.28 -7.93
N MET A 27 -12.08 1.16 -7.04
CA MET A 27 -13.12 0.82 -6.06
C MET A 27 -14.42 0.34 -6.71
N SER A 28 -14.78 0.86 -7.90
CA SER A 28 -15.94 0.36 -8.64
C SER A 28 -15.76 -1.09 -9.13
N GLY A 29 -14.53 -1.59 -9.15
CA GLY A 29 -14.17 -2.97 -9.45
C GLY A 29 -14.02 -3.89 -8.23
N GLY A 30 -14.35 -3.42 -7.02
CA GLY A 30 -14.29 -4.22 -5.79
C GLY A 30 -12.93 -4.23 -5.08
N GLU A 31 -12.05 -3.28 -5.39
CA GLU A 31 -10.87 -3.00 -4.57
C GLU A 31 -11.24 -2.11 -3.37
N GLU A 32 -10.67 -2.42 -2.22
CA GLU A 32 -10.80 -1.65 -0.98
C GLU A 32 -9.42 -1.11 -0.61
N PHE A 33 -9.33 0.21 -0.47
CA PHE A 33 -8.08 0.92 -0.21
C PHE A 33 -8.07 1.51 1.19
N PHE A 34 -6.90 1.44 1.81
CA PHE A 34 -6.60 2.00 3.12
C PHE A 34 -5.34 2.84 3.04
N ILE A 35 -5.29 3.96 3.75
CA ILE A 35 -4.14 4.84 3.80
C ILE A 35 -3.49 4.76 5.17
N LEU A 36 -2.21 4.39 5.18
CA LEU A 36 -1.35 4.55 6.35
C LEU A 36 -0.56 5.84 6.18
N ASP A 37 -1.10 6.93 6.71
CA ASP A 37 -0.42 8.23 6.67
C ASP A 37 0.70 8.28 7.73
N THR A 38 1.92 8.55 7.27
CA THR A 38 3.14 8.69 8.07
C THR A 38 3.60 10.14 8.22
N THR A 39 2.77 11.11 7.82
CA THR A 39 3.12 12.55 7.88
C THR A 39 3.51 13.01 9.29
N THR A 40 2.82 12.52 10.32
CA THR A 40 3.03 12.95 11.72
C THR A 40 3.52 11.83 12.64
N ARG A 41 3.91 10.68 12.07
CA ARG A 41 4.35 9.50 12.83
C ARG A 41 5.34 8.66 12.01
N PRO A 42 6.28 7.94 12.63
CA PRO A 42 7.18 7.07 11.91
C PRO A 42 6.42 5.98 11.15
N ASN A 43 6.97 5.54 10.01
CA ASN A 43 6.50 4.35 9.31
C ASN A 43 6.71 3.12 10.23
N PRO A 44 5.66 2.35 10.58
CA PRO A 44 5.82 1.13 11.39
C PRO A 44 6.50 -0.02 10.62
N LEU A 45 6.67 0.11 9.30
CA LEU A 45 7.24 -0.90 8.41
C LEU A 45 8.32 -0.28 7.50
N PRO A 46 9.41 0.30 8.06
CA PRO A 46 10.38 1.08 7.28
C PRO A 46 11.26 0.21 6.37
N ASP A 47 11.49 -1.06 6.74
CA ASP A 47 12.36 -1.99 6.01
C ASP A 47 11.57 -3.06 5.24
N VAL A 48 10.24 -2.93 5.18
CA VAL A 48 9.39 -3.86 4.46
C VAL A 48 9.25 -3.39 3.01
N PRO A 49 9.54 -4.24 2.01
CA PRO A 49 9.42 -3.87 0.62
C PRO A 49 7.94 -3.78 0.22
N ASP A 50 7.67 -3.21 -0.96
CA ASP A 50 6.33 -3.31 -1.55
C ASP A 50 6.02 -4.76 -1.91
N PHE A 51 4.81 -5.23 -1.61
CA PHE A 51 4.42 -6.61 -1.89
C PHE A 51 2.94 -6.76 -2.18
N TRP A 52 2.62 -7.81 -2.91
CA TRP A 52 1.30 -8.41 -2.97
C TRP A 52 1.25 -9.67 -2.13
N PHE A 53 0.14 -9.88 -1.43
CA PHE A 53 -0.11 -11.08 -0.64
C PHE A 53 -1.44 -11.71 -1.05
N PHE A 54 -1.35 -12.86 -1.71
CA PHE A 54 -2.47 -13.58 -2.30
C PHE A 54 -2.85 -14.79 -1.44
N ASP A 55 -4.16 -15.02 -1.29
CA ASP A 55 -4.75 -16.19 -0.62
C ASP A 55 -4.18 -16.50 0.78
N SER A 56 -3.62 -15.48 1.43
CA SER A 56 -2.85 -15.59 2.67
C SER A 56 -1.71 -16.63 2.63
N ALA A 57 -1.17 -16.92 1.45
CA ALA A 57 -0.19 -17.99 1.25
C ALA A 57 0.93 -17.64 0.26
N ALA A 58 0.68 -16.79 -0.73
CA ALA A 58 1.66 -16.44 -1.75
C ALA A 58 2.03 -14.95 -1.68
N THR A 59 3.32 -14.66 -1.56
CA THR A 59 3.84 -13.29 -1.52
C THR A 59 4.62 -13.01 -2.79
N ALA A 60 4.30 -11.90 -3.47
CA ALA A 60 5.12 -11.36 -4.54
C ALA A 60 5.71 -10.01 -4.10
N VAL A 61 7.02 -9.95 -3.91
CA VAL A 61 7.74 -8.71 -3.60
C VAL A 61 7.99 -7.94 -4.88
N LEU A 62 7.70 -6.65 -4.87
CA LEU A 62 7.88 -5.73 -5.99
C LEU A 62 9.16 -4.93 -5.77
N SER A 63 10.03 -4.90 -6.78
CA SER A 63 11.27 -4.12 -6.75
C SER A 63 11.15 -2.90 -7.66
N TYR A 64 11.57 -1.75 -7.15
CA TYR A 64 11.64 -0.49 -7.88
C TYR A 64 13.03 0.13 -7.74
N ASP A 65 13.48 0.86 -8.75
CA ASP A 65 14.68 1.68 -8.62
C ASP A 65 14.41 2.98 -7.85
N LYS A 66 15.46 3.77 -7.64
CA LYS A 66 15.37 5.07 -6.94
C LYS A 66 14.52 6.11 -7.68
N ALA A 67 14.28 5.93 -8.97
CA ALA A 67 13.41 6.78 -9.78
C ALA A 67 11.96 6.27 -9.80
N GLY A 68 11.66 5.15 -9.12
CA GLY A 68 10.35 4.52 -9.10
C GLY A 68 10.06 3.64 -10.32
N ALA A 69 11.06 3.33 -11.15
CA ALA A 69 10.88 2.41 -12.26
C ALA A 69 10.79 0.97 -11.76
N PHE A 70 9.80 0.24 -12.23
CA PHE A 70 9.61 -1.17 -11.87
C PHE A 70 10.74 -2.03 -12.43
N LEU A 71 11.42 -2.76 -11.55
CA LEU A 71 12.54 -3.65 -11.89
C LEU A 71 12.11 -5.12 -12.04
N GLY A 72 11.01 -5.51 -11.39
CA GLY A 72 10.51 -6.87 -11.43
C GLY A 72 9.84 -7.30 -10.13
N SER A 73 9.32 -8.52 -10.14
CA SER A 73 8.68 -9.15 -8.98
C SER A 73 9.30 -10.51 -8.68
N GLU A 74 9.52 -10.80 -7.41
CA GLU A 74 9.94 -12.11 -6.93
C GLU A 74 8.80 -12.76 -6.14
N VAL A 75 8.42 -13.98 -6.50
CA VAL A 75 7.47 -14.78 -5.72
C VAL A 75 8.23 -15.56 -4.66
N LEU A 76 7.95 -15.25 -3.40
CA LEU A 76 8.59 -15.91 -2.26
C LEU A 76 7.92 -17.25 -1.95
N GLY A 77 8.68 -18.14 -1.31
CA GLY A 77 8.16 -19.41 -0.83
C GLY A 77 7.11 -19.25 0.28
N ALA A 78 6.20 -20.23 0.38
CA ALA A 78 5.07 -20.20 1.31
C ALA A 78 5.50 -20.14 2.79
N GLU A 79 6.73 -20.55 3.11
CA GLU A 79 7.32 -20.42 4.45
C GLU A 79 7.44 -18.97 4.93
N ARG A 80 7.49 -18.00 4.01
CA ARG A 80 7.52 -16.56 4.32
C ARG A 80 6.12 -15.98 4.56
N ALA A 81 5.04 -16.69 4.22
CA ALA A 81 3.68 -16.15 4.32
C ALA A 81 3.30 -15.63 5.72
N PRO A 82 3.67 -16.28 6.85
CA PRO A 82 3.34 -15.77 8.19
C PRO A 82 3.97 -14.40 8.50
N GLU A 83 5.17 -14.14 8.00
CA GLU A 83 5.88 -12.87 8.17
C GLU A 83 5.15 -11.73 7.43
N PHE A 84 4.80 -11.97 6.16
CA PHE A 84 4.08 -10.98 5.35
C PHE A 84 2.62 -10.78 5.80
N ALA A 85 1.99 -11.80 6.38
CA ALA A 85 0.73 -11.65 7.06
C ALA A 85 0.85 -10.67 8.25
N ALA A 86 1.91 -10.77 9.06
CA ALA A 86 2.14 -9.85 10.17
C ALA A 86 2.39 -8.40 9.68
N TYR A 87 3.08 -8.21 8.56
CA TYR A 87 3.22 -6.89 7.93
C TYR A 87 1.88 -6.33 7.47
N ARG A 88 1.04 -7.15 6.83
CA ARG A 88 -0.33 -6.76 6.44
C ARG A 88 -1.15 -6.32 7.66
N GLU A 89 -1.16 -7.10 8.72
CA GLU A 89 -1.92 -6.76 9.94
C GLU A 89 -1.41 -5.47 10.59
N THR A 90 -0.09 -5.27 10.64
CA THR A 90 0.51 -4.04 11.17
C THR A 90 0.12 -2.82 10.33
N ALA A 91 0.14 -2.97 9.01
CA ALA A 91 -0.26 -1.91 8.08
C ALA A 91 -1.76 -1.59 8.24
N LEU A 92 -2.63 -2.60 8.27
CA LEU A 92 -4.07 -2.41 8.42
C LEU A 92 -4.45 -1.79 9.77
N ALA A 93 -3.81 -2.20 10.87
CA ALA A 93 -4.07 -1.65 12.20
C ALA A 93 -3.74 -0.16 12.32
N GLY A 94 -2.78 0.32 11.52
CA GLY A 94 -2.39 1.73 11.46
C GLY A 94 -3.14 2.54 10.40
N ALA A 95 -3.86 1.90 9.47
CA ALA A 95 -4.46 2.56 8.33
C ALA A 95 -5.93 2.92 8.56
N GLU A 96 -6.43 3.87 7.78
CA GLU A 96 -7.85 4.25 7.75
C GLU A 96 -8.41 4.09 6.33
N PRO A 97 -9.74 3.96 6.15
CA PRO A 97 -10.34 3.84 4.82
C PRO A 97 -9.95 5.01 3.91
N PHE A 98 -9.61 4.70 2.66
CA PHE A 98 -9.18 5.71 1.69
C PHE A 98 -10.21 6.83 1.50
N THR A 99 -11.51 6.52 1.52
CA THR A 99 -12.57 7.52 1.35
C THR A 99 -12.54 8.59 2.43
N ASP A 100 -12.28 8.18 3.67
CA ASP A 100 -12.32 9.06 4.84
C ASP A 100 -11.05 9.92 4.88
N TRP A 101 -9.90 9.28 4.60
CA TRP A 101 -8.63 9.97 4.46
C TRP A 101 -8.67 11.01 3.32
N TRP A 102 -9.17 10.61 2.14
CA TRP A 102 -9.21 11.46 0.95
C TRP A 102 -10.14 12.65 1.12
N ALA A 103 -11.28 12.49 1.81
CA ALA A 103 -12.18 13.61 2.13
C ALA A 103 -11.51 14.68 3.01
N THR A 104 -10.52 14.29 3.81
CA THR A 104 -9.81 15.19 4.72
C THR A 104 -8.56 15.81 4.08
N TYR A 105 -7.84 15.05 3.26
CA TYR A 105 -6.49 15.42 2.81
C TYR A 105 -6.25 15.39 1.29
N GLY A 106 -7.26 15.03 0.49
CA GLY A 106 -7.14 14.87 -0.95
C GLY A 106 -7.07 16.17 -1.76
N GLU A 107 -7.43 17.31 -1.16
CA GLU A 107 -7.39 18.65 -1.76
C GLU A 107 -6.20 19.47 -1.26
#